data_AF-A0AA51QPG6-F1
#
_entry.id   AF-A0AA51QPG6-F1
#
_cell.length_a   1.000
_cell.length_b   1.000
_cell.length_c   1.000
_cell.angle_alpha   90.00
_cell.angle_beta   90.00
_cell.angle_gamma   90.00
#
_symmetry.space_group_name_H-M   'P 1'
#
loop_
_entity.id
_entity.type
_entity.pdbx_description
1 polymer ?
#
loop_
_entity_poly.entity_id
_entity_poly.type
_entity_poly.pdbx_seq_one_letter_code
_entity_poly.pdbx_strand_id
1 'polypeptide(L)'
;MVHIVDIEDPADPRLNDFRDLNSADRRPDLPAGKGLVIAEGVLVVQRMLDSRFTPGSLLGVDRRLGELADDLRDVDVPFYRTSAEVMAEVVGFHLNRGVLAVAHRPPALALDDVLEKATTVAVLEGVNDHENLGSMFRNAAGLGVDAVVFGKGCADPLYRRSVRVSMGHVLRVPFAHVETWPDDLDLLRARGFQLISLTPNPEAVPLAEAMTGEKVALLLGAEGPGLTEHAMRATDVRARIPMAPGTDSLNVATAAAMAFYERVRIPR
;
A
#
# COMPACT_ATOMS: atom_id res chain seq x y z
N MET A 1 14.07 -21.16 -14.43
CA MET A 1 13.18 -22.29 -14.79
C MET A 1 12.31 -22.56 -13.60
N VAL A 2 11.00 -22.31 -13.71
CA VAL A 2 10.05 -22.56 -12.61
C VAL A 2 10.07 -24.03 -12.21
N HIS A 3 10.21 -24.29 -10.91
CA HIS A 3 10.16 -25.64 -10.36
C HIS A 3 8.72 -25.98 -9.96
N ILE A 4 8.02 -26.72 -10.81
CA ILE A 4 6.62 -27.12 -10.57
C ILE A 4 6.59 -28.34 -9.66
N VAL A 5 5.80 -28.27 -8.59
CA VAL A 5 5.55 -29.39 -7.67
C VAL A 5 4.06 -29.60 -7.54
N ASP A 6 3.59 -30.78 -7.92
CA ASP A 6 2.20 -31.18 -7.72
C ASP A 6 1.97 -31.55 -6.26
N ILE A 7 0.96 -30.94 -5.62
CA ILE A 7 0.58 -31.19 -4.24
C ILE A 7 -0.91 -31.53 -4.18
N GLU A 8 -1.22 -32.72 -3.70
CA GLU A 8 -2.59 -33.19 -3.47
C GLU A 8 -2.98 -33.20 -1.99
N ASP A 9 -2.00 -33.32 -1.09
CA ASP A 9 -2.23 -33.34 0.35
C ASP A 9 -2.32 -31.91 0.90
N PRO A 10 -3.50 -31.46 1.38
CA PRO A 10 -3.64 -30.17 2.01
C PRO A 10 -2.78 -30.04 3.27
N ALA A 11 -2.27 -31.12 3.87
CA ALA A 11 -1.36 -31.10 5.03
C ALA A 11 0.14 -31.01 4.67
N ASP A 12 0.51 -30.90 3.38
CA ASP A 12 1.92 -30.81 2.97
C ASP A 12 2.64 -29.62 3.66
N PRO A 13 3.81 -29.84 4.31
CA PRO A 13 4.52 -28.80 5.05
C PRO A 13 5.03 -27.65 4.17
N ARG A 14 5.19 -27.84 2.86
CA ARG A 14 5.57 -26.77 1.92
C ARG A 14 4.50 -25.69 1.82
N LEU A 15 3.25 -26.03 2.15
CA LEU A 15 2.11 -25.11 2.11
C LEU A 15 1.98 -24.24 3.36
N ASN A 16 2.85 -24.40 4.36
CA ASN A 16 2.75 -23.73 5.67
C ASN A 16 2.74 -22.19 5.60
N ASP A 17 3.25 -21.57 4.55
CA ASP A 17 3.21 -20.11 4.35
C ASP A 17 1.90 -19.60 3.75
N PHE A 18 1.08 -20.51 3.22
CA PHE A 18 -0.24 -20.23 2.63
C PHE A 18 -1.40 -20.64 3.54
N ARG A 19 -1.10 -21.19 4.73
CA ARG A 19 -2.12 -21.72 5.65
C ARG A 19 -2.87 -20.63 6.39
N ASP A 20 -4.16 -20.87 6.60
CA ASP A 20 -5.04 -20.13 7.52
C ASP A 20 -4.95 -18.60 7.37
N LEU A 21 -4.87 -18.11 6.13
CA LEU A 21 -4.74 -16.67 5.84
C LEU A 21 -5.97 -15.87 6.30
N ASN A 22 -7.10 -16.53 6.58
CA ASN A 22 -8.24 -15.94 7.29
C ASN A 22 -7.91 -15.46 8.71
N SER A 23 -7.00 -16.16 9.40
CA SER A 23 -6.54 -15.81 10.74
C SER A 23 -5.39 -14.82 10.72
N ALA A 24 -4.60 -14.80 9.64
CA ALA A 24 -3.63 -13.75 9.37
C ALA A 24 -4.31 -12.37 9.28
N ASP A 25 -5.60 -12.34 8.92
CA ASP A 25 -6.42 -11.13 8.94
C ASP A 25 -6.82 -10.66 10.37
N ARG A 26 -6.56 -11.46 11.42
CA ARG A 26 -6.97 -11.21 12.82
C ARG A 26 -5.80 -11.20 13.81
N ARG A 27 -4.55 -11.11 13.34
CA ARG A 27 -3.36 -11.14 14.20
C ARG A 27 -2.62 -9.79 14.23
N PRO A 28 -3.23 -8.73 14.79
CA PRO A 28 -2.54 -7.45 15.03
C PRO A 28 -1.45 -7.55 16.12
N ASP A 29 -1.34 -8.70 16.79
CA ASP A 29 -0.51 -9.00 17.96
C ASP A 29 0.74 -9.85 17.65
N LEU A 30 1.13 -9.98 16.38
CA LEU A 30 2.36 -10.67 16.00
C LEU A 30 3.49 -9.69 15.63
N PRO A 31 4.24 -9.15 16.63
CA PRO A 31 5.59 -8.62 16.41
C PRO A 31 6.56 -9.66 15.82
N ALA A 32 6.15 -10.95 15.79
CA ALA A 32 6.91 -12.12 15.33
C ALA A 32 6.15 -12.94 14.27
N GLY A 33 5.31 -12.32 13.44
CA GLY A 33 4.79 -12.99 12.24
C GLY A 33 5.96 -13.42 11.35
N LYS A 34 5.75 -14.37 10.42
CA LYS A 34 6.78 -14.79 9.44
C LYS A 34 7.31 -13.65 8.54
N GLY A 35 6.85 -12.40 8.76
CA GLY A 35 7.19 -11.23 7.98
C GLY A 35 6.78 -11.43 6.54
N LEU A 36 5.59 -11.99 6.30
CA LEU A 36 5.16 -12.34 4.94
C LEU A 36 4.35 -11.22 4.30
N VAL A 37 4.44 -11.19 2.97
CA VAL A 37 3.62 -10.37 2.08
C VAL A 37 2.98 -11.34 1.10
N ILE A 38 1.64 -11.26 0.97
CA ILE A 38 0.86 -12.17 0.15
C ILE A 38 0.31 -11.41 -1.06
N ALA A 39 0.65 -11.86 -2.26
CA ALA A 39 0.04 -11.43 -3.51
C ALA A 39 -1.05 -12.41 -3.93
N GLU A 40 -2.23 -11.90 -4.28
CA GLU A 40 -3.39 -12.72 -4.66
C GLU A 40 -3.86 -12.40 -6.09
N GLY A 41 -3.81 -13.41 -6.96
CA GLY A 41 -4.18 -13.32 -8.36
C GLY A 41 -3.03 -12.87 -9.28
N VAL A 42 -3.13 -13.27 -10.55
CA VAL A 42 -2.07 -13.12 -11.57
C VAL A 42 -1.47 -11.72 -11.61
N LEU A 43 -2.29 -10.68 -11.74
CA LEU A 43 -1.78 -9.30 -11.85
C LEU A 43 -1.00 -8.84 -10.60
N VAL A 44 -1.40 -9.28 -9.41
CA VAL A 44 -0.72 -8.91 -8.17
C VAL A 44 0.58 -9.71 -8.03
N VAL A 45 0.57 -10.97 -8.46
CA VAL A 45 1.77 -11.83 -8.51
C VAL A 45 2.80 -11.25 -9.49
N GLN A 46 2.39 -10.83 -10.69
CA GLN A 46 3.26 -10.15 -11.65
C GLN A 46 3.91 -8.90 -11.03
N ARG A 47 3.12 -8.08 -10.34
CA ARG A 47 3.62 -6.88 -9.65
C ARG A 47 4.61 -7.21 -8.53
N MET A 48 4.43 -8.35 -7.84
CA MET A 48 5.37 -8.84 -6.83
C MET A 48 6.68 -9.29 -7.49
N LEU A 49 6.62 -10.06 -8.57
CA LEU A 49 7.79 -10.50 -9.34
C LEU A 49 8.62 -9.32 -9.86
N ASP A 50 7.96 -8.24 -10.28
CA ASP A 50 8.60 -7.01 -10.76
C ASP A 50 8.98 -6.01 -9.63
N SER A 51 9.00 -6.45 -8.37
CA SER A 51 9.25 -5.59 -7.23
C SER A 51 10.41 -6.08 -6.36
N ARG A 52 10.75 -5.30 -5.34
CA ARG A 52 11.72 -5.70 -4.31
C ARG A 52 11.24 -6.85 -3.40
N PHE A 53 9.98 -7.28 -3.54
CA PHE A 53 9.38 -8.36 -2.77
C PHE A 53 9.56 -9.69 -3.50
N THR A 54 10.74 -10.29 -3.40
CA THR A 54 11.05 -11.56 -4.07
C THR A 54 10.22 -12.70 -3.46
N PRO A 55 9.39 -13.40 -4.25
CA PRO A 55 8.59 -14.50 -3.73
C PRO A 55 9.47 -15.71 -3.42
N GLY A 56 9.24 -16.33 -2.27
CA GLY A 56 9.88 -17.60 -1.88
C GLY A 56 9.13 -18.82 -2.40
N SER A 57 7.82 -18.70 -2.64
CA SER A 57 7.03 -19.73 -3.33
C SER A 57 5.74 -19.18 -3.91
N LEU A 58 5.15 -19.93 -4.84
CA LEU A 58 3.80 -19.72 -5.36
C LEU A 58 2.93 -20.94 -5.08
N LEU A 59 1.63 -20.73 -4.88
CA LEU A 59 0.60 -21.76 -4.78
C LEU A 59 -0.50 -21.42 -5.77
N GLY A 60 -0.83 -22.34 -6.68
CA GLY A 60 -1.74 -22.02 -7.79
C GLY A 60 -2.42 -23.22 -8.41
N VAL A 61 -3.53 -22.97 -9.11
CA VAL A 61 -4.12 -23.97 -10.01
C VAL A 61 -3.44 -23.96 -11.38
N ASP A 62 -3.50 -25.07 -12.11
CA ASP A 62 -2.85 -25.25 -13.41
C ASP A 62 -3.15 -24.12 -14.42
N ARG A 63 -4.40 -23.68 -14.48
CA ARG A 63 -4.81 -22.56 -15.34
C ARG A 63 -3.97 -21.29 -15.08
N ARG A 64 -3.71 -20.95 -13.80
CA ARG A 64 -2.98 -19.74 -13.44
C ARG A 64 -1.48 -19.89 -13.65
N LEU A 65 -0.95 -21.11 -13.53
CA LEU A 65 0.42 -21.43 -13.95
C LEU A 65 0.63 -21.12 -15.44
N GLY A 66 -0.33 -21.52 -16.29
CA GLY A 66 -0.29 -21.20 -17.72
C GLY A 66 -0.35 -19.70 -18.01
N GLU A 67 -1.17 -18.94 -17.28
CA GLU A 67 -1.27 -17.47 -17.41
C GLU A 67 0.02 -16.74 -16.96
N LEU A 68 0.82 -17.34 -16.07
CA LEU A 68 2.09 -16.81 -15.54
C LEU A 68 3.33 -17.42 -16.20
N ALA A 69 3.18 -18.25 -17.24
CA ALA A 69 4.28 -19.04 -17.78
C ALA A 69 5.46 -18.19 -18.29
N ASP A 70 5.16 -17.04 -18.91
CA ASP A 70 6.19 -16.10 -19.37
C ASP A 70 6.83 -15.35 -18.20
N ASP A 71 6.04 -14.93 -17.21
CA ASP A 71 6.53 -14.22 -16.01
C ASP A 71 7.46 -15.10 -15.15
N LEU A 72 7.26 -16.43 -15.15
CA LEU A 72 7.98 -17.38 -14.31
C LEU A 72 9.18 -18.06 -15.03
N ARG A 73 9.39 -17.78 -16.32
CA ARG A 73 10.41 -18.45 -17.13
C ARG A 73 11.81 -18.38 -16.50
N ASP A 74 12.20 -17.18 -16.10
CA ASP A 74 13.55 -16.85 -15.61
C ASP A 74 13.59 -16.63 -14.09
N VAL A 75 12.52 -17.02 -13.38
CA VAL A 75 12.42 -16.91 -11.93
C VAL A 75 12.71 -18.27 -11.29
N ASP A 76 13.65 -18.30 -10.35
CA ASP A 76 13.97 -19.49 -9.55
C ASP A 76 13.07 -19.53 -8.31
N VAL A 77 11.84 -19.97 -8.50
CA VAL A 77 10.83 -20.05 -7.44
C VAL A 77 9.98 -21.31 -7.61
N PRO A 78 9.69 -22.06 -6.53
CA PRO A 78 8.80 -23.20 -6.61
C PRO A 78 7.35 -22.75 -6.83
N PHE A 79 6.66 -23.42 -7.76
CA PHE A 79 5.23 -23.30 -7.96
C PHE A 79 4.55 -24.58 -7.49
N TYR A 80 3.84 -24.50 -6.38
CA TYR A 80 3.01 -25.57 -5.85
C TYR A 80 1.69 -25.61 -6.62
N ARG A 81 1.57 -26.56 -7.53
CA ARG A 81 0.36 -26.76 -8.34
C ARG A 81 -0.59 -27.68 -7.60
N THR A 82 -1.84 -27.26 -7.46
CA THR A 82 -2.87 -28.03 -6.74
C THR A 82 -4.27 -27.76 -7.29
N SER A 83 -5.28 -28.47 -6.78
CA SER A 83 -6.68 -28.25 -7.12
C SER A 83 -7.27 -27.05 -6.36
N ALA A 84 -8.43 -26.54 -6.81
CA ALA A 84 -9.10 -25.43 -6.13
C ALA A 84 -9.60 -25.82 -4.73
N GLU A 85 -9.97 -27.09 -4.55
CA GLU A 85 -10.43 -27.67 -3.29
C GLU A 85 -9.29 -27.73 -2.27
N VAL A 86 -8.15 -28.31 -2.64
CA VAL A 86 -6.96 -28.38 -1.77
C VAL A 86 -6.47 -26.98 -1.42
N MET A 87 -6.43 -26.06 -2.39
CA MET A 87 -6.08 -24.67 -2.13
C MET A 87 -7.03 -24.01 -1.14
N ALA A 88 -8.35 -24.20 -1.28
CA ALA A 88 -9.33 -23.62 -0.37
C ALA A 88 -9.21 -24.18 1.05
N GLU A 89 -8.92 -25.47 1.19
CA GLU A 89 -8.66 -26.12 2.48
C GLU A 89 -7.41 -25.57 3.15
N VAL A 90 -6.30 -25.43 2.40
CA VAL A 90 -5.04 -24.86 2.89
C VAL A 90 -5.23 -23.42 3.35
N VAL A 91 -5.82 -22.59 2.50
CA VAL A 91 -5.96 -21.14 2.73
C VAL A 91 -7.03 -20.84 3.80
N GLY A 92 -7.98 -21.76 3.99
CA GLY A 92 -9.09 -21.66 4.94
C GLY A 92 -10.34 -20.93 4.40
N PHE A 93 -10.36 -20.59 3.11
CA PHE A 93 -11.51 -20.01 2.40
C PHE A 93 -11.40 -20.22 0.89
N HIS A 94 -12.53 -20.10 0.18
CA HIS A 94 -12.55 -20.14 -1.28
C HIS A 94 -11.83 -18.93 -1.89
N LEU A 95 -10.75 -19.19 -2.63
CA LEU A 95 -9.96 -18.17 -3.31
C LEU A 95 -10.41 -17.99 -4.77
N ASN A 96 -11.13 -16.91 -5.07
CA ASN A 96 -11.64 -16.65 -6.43
C ASN A 96 -10.54 -16.38 -7.46
N ARG A 97 -9.32 -16.04 -7.02
CA ARG A 97 -8.22 -15.59 -7.89
C ARG A 97 -7.23 -16.70 -8.26
N GLY A 98 -7.31 -17.87 -7.61
CA GLY A 98 -6.67 -19.13 -8.04
C GLY A 98 -5.13 -19.19 -8.03
N VAL A 99 -4.44 -18.15 -7.54
CA VAL A 99 -2.99 -18.16 -7.33
C VAL A 99 -2.61 -17.20 -6.21
N LEU A 100 -1.63 -17.61 -5.42
CA LEU A 100 -0.97 -16.84 -4.38
C LEU A 100 0.54 -16.86 -4.62
N ALA A 101 1.19 -15.76 -4.30
CA ALA A 101 2.64 -15.71 -4.10
C ALA A 101 2.93 -15.20 -2.70
N VAL A 102 3.97 -15.75 -2.08
CA VAL A 102 4.42 -15.36 -0.74
C VAL A 102 5.86 -14.89 -0.78
N ALA A 103 6.11 -13.70 -0.24
CA ALA A 103 7.43 -13.12 -0.10
C ALA A 103 7.71 -12.80 1.36
N HIS A 104 8.97 -12.89 1.78
CA HIS A 104 9.39 -12.25 3.03
C HIS A 104 9.48 -10.74 2.85
N ARG A 105 9.25 -10.00 3.93
CA ARG A 105 9.38 -8.56 3.97
C ARG A 105 10.85 -8.19 3.76
N PRO A 106 11.18 -7.45 2.70
CA PRO A 106 12.50 -6.85 2.57
C PRO A 106 12.69 -5.77 3.66
N PRO A 107 13.94 -5.35 3.92
CA PRO A 107 14.23 -4.24 4.83
C PRO A 107 13.39 -3.00 4.52
N ALA A 108 13.00 -2.23 5.54
CA ALA A 108 12.31 -0.96 5.31
C ALA A 108 13.20 -0.01 4.48
N LEU A 109 12.59 0.78 3.60
CA LEU A 109 13.31 1.84 2.89
C LEU A 109 13.55 3.01 3.84
N ALA A 110 14.72 3.64 3.74
CA ALA A 110 14.98 4.87 4.48
C ALA A 110 14.17 6.02 3.88
N LEU A 111 13.82 7.01 4.71
CA LEU A 111 13.09 8.20 4.25
C LEU A 111 13.86 8.93 3.14
N ASP A 112 15.17 9.07 3.27
CA ASP A 112 16.00 9.74 2.28
C ASP A 112 15.98 9.05 0.91
N ASP A 113 15.94 7.71 0.88
CA ASP A 113 15.91 6.92 -0.35
C ASP A 113 14.59 7.13 -1.10
N VAL A 114 13.46 7.14 -0.38
CA VAL A 114 12.14 7.34 -1.02
C VAL A 114 11.93 8.78 -1.48
N LEU A 115 12.65 9.75 -0.90
CA LEU A 115 12.54 11.17 -1.24
C LEU A 115 13.51 11.63 -2.34
N GLU A 116 14.54 10.85 -2.69
CA GLU A 116 15.65 11.27 -3.56
C GLU A 116 15.18 11.94 -4.86
N LYS A 117 14.21 11.33 -5.54
CA LYS A 117 13.66 11.79 -6.83
C LYS A 117 12.20 12.22 -6.74
N ALA A 118 11.64 12.26 -5.53
CA ALA A 118 10.24 12.56 -5.32
C ALA A 118 9.97 14.07 -5.47
N THR A 119 8.84 14.37 -6.10
CA THR A 119 8.27 15.70 -6.25
C THR A 119 6.86 15.79 -5.68
N THR A 120 6.16 14.66 -5.57
CA THR A 120 4.83 14.56 -4.99
C THR A 120 4.82 13.40 -4.00
N VAL A 121 4.59 13.69 -2.73
CA VAL A 121 4.58 12.69 -1.67
C VAL A 121 3.24 12.72 -0.92
N ALA A 122 2.68 11.57 -0.62
CA ALA A 122 1.57 11.46 0.32
C ALA A 122 2.13 11.16 1.72
N VAL A 123 1.65 11.87 2.74
CA VAL A 123 2.07 11.68 4.13
C VAL A 123 0.85 11.30 4.95
N LEU A 124 0.89 10.15 5.63
CA LEU A 124 -0.28 9.56 6.28
C LEU A 124 -0.12 9.55 7.80
N GLU A 125 -1.13 10.04 8.53
CA GLU A 125 -1.22 9.94 9.98
C GLU A 125 -2.52 9.24 10.35
N GLY A 126 -2.46 8.23 11.23
CA GLY A 126 -3.69 7.65 11.79
C GLY A 126 -4.55 6.81 10.82
N VAL A 127 -4.10 6.55 9.59
CA VAL A 127 -4.89 5.82 8.58
C VAL A 127 -4.88 4.32 8.90
N ASN A 128 -5.85 3.89 9.70
CA ASN A 128 -5.93 2.54 10.27
C ASN A 128 -6.79 1.55 9.46
N ASP A 129 -7.51 2.02 8.45
CA ASP A 129 -8.27 1.14 7.58
C ASP A 129 -7.43 0.66 6.39
N HIS A 130 -7.35 -0.66 6.25
CA HIS A 130 -6.52 -1.32 5.23
C HIS A 130 -7.08 -1.14 3.81
N GLU A 131 -8.39 -0.94 3.65
CA GLU A 131 -9.03 -0.73 2.35
C GLU A 131 -8.75 0.69 1.85
N ASN A 132 -8.78 1.67 2.74
CA ASN A 132 -8.34 3.03 2.49
C ASN A 132 -6.86 3.07 2.12
N LEU A 133 -5.97 2.44 2.90
CA LEU A 133 -4.56 2.36 2.54
C LEU A 133 -4.36 1.75 1.15
N GLY A 134 -5.00 0.60 0.87
CA GLY A 134 -4.92 -0.03 -0.44
C GLY A 134 -5.40 0.89 -1.57
N SER A 135 -6.54 1.57 -1.36
CA SER A 135 -7.10 2.51 -2.33
C SER A 135 -6.18 3.72 -2.54
N MET A 136 -5.57 4.25 -1.48
CA MET A 136 -4.63 5.36 -1.55
C MET A 136 -3.36 4.98 -2.31
N PHE A 137 -2.81 3.78 -2.13
CA PHE A 137 -1.68 3.30 -2.95
C PHE A 137 -2.04 3.16 -4.42
N ARG A 138 -3.25 2.70 -4.72
CA ARG A 138 -3.74 2.62 -6.10
C ARG A 138 -3.91 4.01 -6.71
N ASN A 139 -4.48 4.95 -5.96
CA ASN A 139 -4.64 6.35 -6.37
C ASN A 139 -3.27 7.00 -6.57
N ALA A 140 -2.33 6.80 -5.64
CA ALA A 140 -0.96 7.28 -5.72
C ALA A 140 -0.27 6.83 -7.02
N ALA A 141 -0.32 5.52 -7.31
CA ALA A 141 0.26 4.98 -8.54
C ALA A 141 -0.42 5.51 -9.81
N GLY A 142 -1.74 5.69 -9.79
CA GLY A 142 -2.50 6.18 -10.94
C GLY A 142 -2.39 7.68 -11.18
N LEU A 143 -2.07 8.46 -10.15
CA LEU A 143 -2.06 9.93 -10.17
C LEU A 143 -0.66 10.52 -9.90
N GLY A 144 0.40 9.73 -10.14
CA GLY A 144 1.77 10.24 -10.16
C GLY A 144 2.30 10.72 -8.81
N VAL A 145 1.88 10.09 -7.71
CA VAL A 145 2.54 10.25 -6.41
C VAL A 145 3.79 9.37 -6.39
N ASP A 146 4.92 9.97 -6.05
CA ASP A 146 6.24 9.36 -6.15
C ASP A 146 6.55 8.46 -4.94
N ALA A 147 6.06 8.82 -3.75
CA ALA A 147 6.24 8.04 -2.53
C ALA A 147 5.14 8.27 -1.49
N VAL A 148 5.01 7.32 -0.55
CA VAL A 148 4.14 7.42 0.63
C VAL A 148 4.97 7.42 1.91
N VAL A 149 4.76 8.38 2.80
CA VAL A 149 5.44 8.47 4.09
C VAL A 149 4.44 8.23 5.20
N PHE A 150 4.74 7.31 6.10
CA PHE A 150 3.89 6.94 7.23
C PHE A 150 4.36 7.62 8.50
N GLY A 151 3.52 8.51 9.03
CA GLY A 151 3.58 9.01 10.40
C GLY A 151 3.03 8.00 11.40
N LYS A 152 2.55 8.51 12.53
CA LYS A 152 2.10 7.68 13.65
C LYS A 152 0.73 7.04 13.40
N GLY A 153 0.58 5.80 13.87
CA GLY A 153 -0.73 5.16 14.04
C GLY A 153 -1.44 4.80 12.75
N CYS A 154 -0.70 4.48 11.69
CA CYS A 154 -1.25 3.91 10.47
C CYS A 154 -1.25 2.38 10.53
N ALA A 155 -2.19 1.77 9.82
CA ALA A 155 -2.18 0.33 9.58
C ALA A 155 -1.02 -0.10 8.68
N ASP A 156 -0.73 -1.39 8.66
CA ASP A 156 0.37 -1.95 7.89
C ASP A 156 0.01 -2.00 6.39
N PRO A 157 0.74 -1.30 5.51
CA PRO A 157 0.43 -1.27 4.09
C PRO A 157 0.65 -2.63 3.40
N LEU A 158 1.49 -3.49 3.96
CA LEU A 158 1.79 -4.83 3.42
C LEU A 158 0.83 -5.90 3.90
N TYR A 159 -0.17 -5.52 4.69
CA TYR A 159 -1.26 -6.41 5.03
C TYR A 159 -2.01 -6.86 3.77
N ARG A 160 -2.39 -8.15 3.73
CA ARG A 160 -2.96 -8.80 2.54
C ARG A 160 -4.14 -8.04 1.96
N ARG A 161 -5.01 -7.46 2.79
CA ARG A 161 -6.14 -6.66 2.32
C ARG A 161 -5.69 -5.40 1.57
N SER A 162 -4.69 -4.68 2.07
CA SER A 162 -4.13 -3.49 1.40
C SER A 162 -3.45 -3.85 0.09
N VAL A 163 -2.69 -4.96 0.06
CA VAL A 163 -2.09 -5.50 -1.18
C VAL A 163 -3.19 -5.83 -2.20
N ARG A 164 -4.26 -6.50 -1.79
CA ARG A 164 -5.37 -6.87 -2.68
C ARG A 164 -6.15 -5.65 -3.19
N VAL A 165 -6.54 -4.72 -2.31
CA VAL A 165 -7.33 -3.54 -2.66
C VAL A 165 -6.53 -2.58 -3.55
N SER A 166 -5.23 -2.43 -3.28
CA SER A 166 -4.33 -1.66 -4.16
C SER A 166 -4.05 -2.35 -5.49
N MET A 167 -4.54 -3.58 -5.69
CA MET A 167 -4.17 -4.46 -6.79
C MET A 167 -2.64 -4.68 -6.86
N GLY A 168 -1.91 -4.59 -5.74
CA GLY A 168 -0.46 -4.75 -5.69
C GLY A 168 0.34 -3.47 -5.93
N HIS A 169 -0.31 -2.30 -6.08
CA HIS A 169 0.42 -1.03 -6.20
C HIS A 169 1.22 -0.69 -4.94
N VAL A 170 0.84 -1.21 -3.78
CA VAL A 170 1.64 -1.11 -2.54
C VAL A 170 3.02 -1.78 -2.64
N LEU A 171 3.20 -2.73 -3.57
CA LEU A 171 4.48 -3.38 -3.82
C LEU A 171 5.40 -2.54 -4.73
N ARG A 172 4.85 -1.50 -5.37
CA ARG A 172 5.53 -0.73 -6.43
C ARG A 172 5.76 0.72 -6.06
N VAL A 173 4.82 1.37 -5.39
CA VAL A 173 5.00 2.73 -4.89
C VAL A 173 5.90 2.67 -3.65
N PRO A 174 7.07 3.33 -3.64
CA PRO A 174 7.98 3.29 -2.51
C PRO A 174 7.34 3.97 -1.29
N PHE A 175 7.63 3.43 -0.11
CA PHE A 175 7.15 4.00 1.14
C PHE A 175 8.16 3.84 2.27
N ALA A 176 8.11 4.77 3.23
CA ALA A 176 8.94 4.78 4.42
C ALA A 176 8.11 5.15 5.66
N HIS A 177 8.58 4.75 6.84
CA HIS A 177 8.02 5.17 8.12
C HIS A 177 8.94 6.20 8.76
N VAL A 178 8.36 7.15 9.47
CA VAL A 178 9.11 8.12 10.28
C VAL A 178 8.97 7.78 11.77
N GLU A 179 9.99 8.12 12.56
CA GLU A 179 10.13 7.66 13.95
C GLU A 179 9.66 8.71 14.95
N THR A 180 10.03 9.97 14.73
CA THR A 180 9.76 11.14 15.57
C THR A 180 8.68 12.00 14.93
N TRP A 181 7.43 11.59 15.10
CA TRP A 181 6.28 12.32 14.55
C TRP A 181 5.77 13.42 15.49
N PRO A 182 5.50 14.66 15.00
CA PRO A 182 5.59 15.15 13.62
C PRO A 182 6.92 15.86 13.27
N ASP A 183 7.92 15.87 14.15
CA ASP A 183 9.20 16.58 13.94
C ASP A 183 9.92 16.16 12.64
N ASP A 184 9.78 14.90 12.22
CA ASP A 184 10.34 14.39 10.96
C ASP A 184 9.79 15.08 9.69
N LEU A 185 8.71 15.87 9.79
CA LEU A 185 8.25 16.73 8.70
C LEU A 185 9.29 17.78 8.31
N ASP A 186 10.18 18.19 9.23
CA ASP A 186 11.28 19.11 8.92
C ASP A 186 12.27 18.54 7.90
N LEU A 187 12.41 17.20 7.82
CA LEU A 187 13.23 16.55 6.80
C LEU A 187 12.64 16.75 5.40
N LEU A 188 11.32 16.64 5.26
CA LEU A 188 10.64 16.92 3.99
C LEU A 188 10.80 18.40 3.62
N ARG A 189 10.63 19.31 4.58
CA ARG A 189 10.84 20.75 4.36
C ARG A 189 12.28 21.05 3.93
N ALA A 190 13.29 20.46 4.57
CA ALA A 190 14.70 20.61 4.20
C ALA A 190 15.01 20.09 2.78
N ARG A 191 14.21 19.16 2.26
CA ARG A 191 14.30 18.64 0.88
C ARG A 191 13.49 19.46 -0.14
N GLY A 192 12.93 20.59 0.29
CA GLY A 192 12.22 21.56 -0.54
C GLY A 192 10.74 21.25 -0.78
N PHE A 193 10.14 20.33 -0.01
CA PHE A 193 8.71 20.06 -0.10
C PHE A 193 7.90 21.16 0.60
N GLN A 194 6.90 21.68 -0.10
CA GLN A 194 5.79 22.41 0.52
C GLN A 194 4.87 21.40 1.21
N LEU A 195 4.66 21.56 2.52
CA LEU A 195 3.83 20.68 3.32
C LEU A 195 2.39 21.20 3.38
N ILE A 196 1.43 20.38 2.95
CA ILE A 196 0.03 20.77 2.83
C ILE A 196 -0.84 19.75 3.57
N SER A 197 -1.49 20.17 4.66
CA SER A 197 -2.44 19.33 5.39
C SER A 197 -3.85 19.44 4.84
N LEU A 198 -4.50 18.32 4.54
CA LEU A 198 -5.91 18.29 4.17
C LEU A 198 -6.80 18.29 5.42
N THR A 199 -7.77 19.19 5.45
CA THR A 199 -8.75 19.33 6.54
C THR A 199 -10.11 19.77 5.99
N PRO A 200 -11.24 19.33 6.56
CA PRO A 200 -12.56 19.82 6.17
C PRO A 200 -12.87 21.23 6.70
N ASN A 201 -11.97 21.86 7.47
CA ASN A 201 -12.20 23.18 8.05
C ASN A 201 -12.58 24.21 6.95
N PRO A 202 -13.76 24.86 7.03
CA PRO A 202 -14.22 25.81 6.02
C PRO A 202 -13.37 27.09 5.93
N GLU A 203 -12.49 27.36 6.89
CA GLU A 203 -11.55 28.48 6.87
C GLU A 203 -10.23 28.15 6.15
N ALA A 204 -9.92 26.87 5.92
CA ALA A 204 -8.68 26.43 5.29
C ALA A 204 -8.65 26.74 3.78
N VAL A 205 -7.50 26.99 3.17
CA VAL A 205 -7.40 27.43 1.77
C VAL A 205 -8.02 26.38 0.80
N PRO A 206 -8.76 26.77 -0.25
CA PRO A 206 -9.21 25.80 -1.26
C PRO A 206 -8.02 25.03 -1.84
N LEU A 207 -8.15 23.71 -1.97
CA LEU A 207 -7.08 22.82 -2.46
C LEU A 207 -6.49 23.28 -3.81
N ALA A 208 -7.32 23.84 -4.69
CA ALA A 208 -6.92 24.35 -6.00
C ALA A 208 -5.96 25.56 -5.95
N GLU A 209 -5.85 26.22 -4.79
CA GLU A 209 -4.98 27.37 -4.55
C GLU A 209 -3.83 27.05 -3.60
N ALA A 210 -3.81 25.84 -3.01
CA ALA A 210 -2.89 25.48 -1.94
C ALA A 210 -1.51 25.02 -2.44
N MET A 211 -1.43 24.44 -3.64
CA MET A 211 -0.23 23.82 -4.19
C MET A 211 0.56 24.80 -5.06
N THR A 212 1.56 25.45 -4.49
CA THR A 212 2.38 26.46 -5.19
C THR A 212 3.84 26.03 -5.37
N GLY A 213 4.28 24.99 -4.66
CA GLY A 213 5.63 24.46 -4.72
C GLY A 213 5.90 23.52 -5.89
N GLU A 214 7.16 23.50 -6.35
CA GLU A 214 7.66 22.49 -7.30
C GLU A 214 7.63 21.08 -6.69
N LYS A 215 7.83 20.96 -5.38
CA LYS A 215 7.65 19.72 -4.62
C LYS A 215 6.57 19.89 -3.58
N VAL A 216 5.65 18.93 -3.48
CA VAL A 216 4.53 18.95 -2.52
C VAL A 216 4.44 17.68 -1.71
N ALA A 217 4.17 17.83 -0.41
CA ALA A 217 3.84 16.74 0.49
C ALA A 217 2.41 16.94 1.00
N LEU A 218 1.52 16.03 0.65
CA LEU A 218 0.09 16.09 0.96
C LEU A 218 -0.18 15.22 2.20
N LEU A 219 -0.50 15.86 3.33
CA LEU A 219 -0.79 15.18 4.59
C LEU A 219 -2.28 14.83 4.67
N LEU A 220 -2.55 13.57 5.00
CA LEU A 220 -3.89 13.01 5.20
C LEU A 220 -3.98 12.28 6.54
N GLY A 221 -5.09 12.51 7.24
CA GLY A 221 -5.32 11.99 8.60
C GLY A 221 -6.29 10.82 8.69
N ALA A 222 -6.55 10.38 9.91
CA ALA A 222 -7.48 9.31 10.22
C ALA A 222 -8.93 9.64 9.81
N GLU A 223 -9.73 8.62 9.52
CA GLU A 223 -11.18 8.80 9.43
C GLU A 223 -11.77 9.24 10.77
N GLY A 224 -12.63 10.25 10.76
CA GLY A 224 -13.21 10.86 11.96
C GLY A 224 -12.34 12.00 12.49
N PRO A 225 -11.34 11.76 13.37
CA PRO A 225 -10.54 12.84 13.95
C PRO A 225 -9.69 13.64 12.95
N GLY A 226 -9.37 13.08 11.78
CA GLY A 226 -8.50 13.72 10.80
C GLY A 226 -7.04 13.75 11.26
N LEU A 227 -6.31 14.76 10.80
CA LEU A 227 -4.94 15.04 11.25
C LEU A 227 -4.97 15.61 12.67
N THR A 228 -3.93 15.31 13.46
CA THR A 228 -3.76 15.98 14.74
C THR A 228 -3.47 17.46 14.54
N GLU A 229 -3.95 18.30 15.46
CA GLU A 229 -3.61 19.73 15.45
C GLU A 229 -2.09 19.98 15.55
N HIS A 230 -1.34 19.05 16.14
CA HIS A 230 0.10 19.12 16.17
C HIS A 230 0.72 18.93 14.78
N ALA A 231 0.29 17.91 14.03
CA ALA A 231 0.73 17.69 12.65
C ALA A 231 0.32 18.85 11.72
N MET A 232 -0.92 19.35 11.83
CA MET A 232 -1.40 20.49 11.02
C MET A 232 -0.72 21.83 11.35
N ARG A 233 -0.12 21.98 12.54
CA ARG A 233 0.71 23.16 12.84
C ARG A 233 2.12 23.07 12.25
N ALA A 234 2.59 21.86 11.96
CA ALA A 234 3.89 21.62 11.36
C ALA A 234 3.87 21.75 9.83
N THR A 235 2.71 21.95 9.20
CA THR A 235 2.57 22.18 7.75
C THR A 235 2.55 23.65 7.37
N ASP A 236 2.87 23.96 6.12
CA ASP A 236 2.92 25.33 5.61
C ASP A 236 1.53 25.84 5.20
N VAL A 237 0.65 24.95 4.71
CA VAL A 237 -0.71 25.29 4.27
C VAL A 237 -1.72 24.27 4.80
N ARG A 238 -2.83 24.76 5.36
CA ARG A 238 -4.03 23.95 5.60
C ARG A 238 -4.95 24.12 4.40
N ALA A 239 -5.31 23.02 3.74
CA ALA A 239 -6.12 23.02 2.54
C ALA A 239 -7.43 22.24 2.73
N ARG A 240 -8.51 22.72 2.13
CA ARG A 240 -9.83 22.06 2.10
C ARG A 240 -10.24 21.70 0.70
N ILE A 241 -10.95 20.58 0.57
CA ILE A 241 -11.76 20.29 -0.61
C ILE A 241 -13.13 20.96 -0.37
N PRO A 242 -13.58 21.90 -1.23
CA PRO A 242 -14.91 22.47 -1.09
C PRO A 242 -16.00 21.39 -1.17
N MET A 243 -16.94 21.39 -0.22
CA MET A 243 -18.01 20.39 -0.12
C MET A 243 -19.38 21.06 -0.20
N ALA A 244 -20.39 20.29 -0.63
CA ALA A 244 -21.77 20.74 -0.61
C ALA A 244 -22.27 20.94 0.84
N PRO A 245 -23.21 21.87 1.08
CA PRO A 245 -23.80 22.06 2.40
C PRO A 245 -24.33 20.76 3.00
N GLY A 246 -24.06 20.52 4.29
CA GLY A 246 -24.49 19.31 5.01
C GLY A 246 -23.58 18.09 4.86
N THR A 247 -22.42 18.22 4.19
CA THR A 247 -21.39 17.17 4.15
C THR A 247 -20.22 17.56 5.04
N ASP A 248 -19.93 16.73 6.04
CA ASP A 248 -18.87 17.02 7.03
C ASP A 248 -17.47 16.69 6.52
N SER A 249 -17.33 15.59 5.77
CA SER A 249 -16.04 15.14 5.21
C SER A 249 -16.23 14.14 4.06
N LEU A 250 -15.16 13.92 3.30
CA LEU A 250 -15.05 12.82 2.34
C LEU A 250 -14.28 11.66 2.98
N ASN A 251 -14.51 10.44 2.48
CA ASN A 251 -13.62 9.31 2.77
C ASN A 251 -12.17 9.68 2.44
N VAL A 252 -11.22 9.25 3.28
CA VAL A 252 -9.81 9.67 3.19
C VAL A 252 -9.16 9.27 1.86
N ALA A 253 -9.49 8.10 1.30
CA ALA A 253 -8.95 7.68 0.02
C ALA A 253 -9.51 8.50 -1.15
N THR A 254 -10.77 8.94 -1.07
CA THR A 254 -11.38 9.89 -2.01
C THR A 254 -10.74 11.26 -1.92
N ALA A 255 -10.54 11.78 -0.70
CA ALA A 255 -9.82 13.05 -0.49
C ALA A 255 -8.40 12.99 -1.05
N ALA A 256 -7.69 11.87 -0.85
CA ALA A 256 -6.38 11.61 -1.45
C ALA A 256 -6.42 11.65 -2.97
N ALA A 257 -7.37 10.95 -3.60
CA ALA A 257 -7.53 10.96 -5.05
C ALA A 257 -7.73 12.38 -5.60
N MET A 258 -8.57 13.19 -4.94
CA MET A 258 -8.79 14.58 -5.34
C MET A 258 -7.53 15.43 -5.20
N ALA A 259 -6.78 15.27 -4.12
CA ALA A 259 -5.51 15.98 -3.91
C ALA A 259 -4.45 15.57 -4.94
N PHE A 260 -4.30 14.27 -5.21
CA PHE A 260 -3.35 13.79 -6.21
C PHE A 260 -3.75 14.23 -7.62
N TYR A 261 -5.04 14.19 -7.95
CA TYR A 261 -5.55 14.70 -9.23
C TYR A 261 -5.27 16.19 -9.39
N GLU A 262 -5.50 16.98 -8.34
CA GLU A 262 -5.21 18.41 -8.37
C GLU A 262 -3.72 18.67 -8.63
N ARG A 263 -2.83 17.88 -8.04
CA ARG A 263 -1.40 17.96 -8.35
C ARG A 263 -1.08 17.63 -9.81
N VAL A 264 -1.73 16.64 -10.41
CA VAL A 264 -1.56 16.29 -11.84
C VAL A 264 -2.04 17.42 -12.75
N ARG A 265 -3.08 18.15 -12.35
CA ARG A 265 -3.67 19.25 -13.12
C ARG A 265 -2.76 20.47 -13.20
N ILE A 266 -1.90 20.68 -12.21
CA ILE A 266 -1.01 21.83 -12.13
C ILE A 266 0.21 21.58 -13.06
N PRO A 267 0.49 22.47 -14.03
CA PRO A 267 1.67 22.37 -14.86
C PRO A 267 2.94 22.34 -13.99
N ARG A 268 3.85 21.40 -14.28
CA ARG A 268 5.18 21.35 -13.68
C ARG A 268 6.13 22.30 -14.37
#